data_AF-A0A1Q7A4Y4-F1
#
_entry.id   AF-A0A1Q7A4Y4-F1
#
_cell.length_a   1.000
_cell.length_b   1.000
_cell.length_c   1.000
_cell.angle_alpha   90.00
_cell.angle_beta   90.00
_cell.angle_gamma   90.00
#
_symmetry.space_group_name_H-M   'P 1'
#
loop_
_entity.id
_entity.type
_entity.pdbx_description
1 polymer ?
#
loop_
_entity_poly.entity_id
_entity_poly.type
_entity_poly.pdbx_seq_one_letter_code
_entity_poly.pdbx_strand_id
1 'polypeptide(L)'
;MSKYLLNKFLFTIDRDPELVERYREDPRGTVTWWEAQRANVILNLPEGERSTWQQFTDEEREALATHDYVKLFELGAHNFLTLTLFIALFERDYAEPLGFQFEYARKLQHWSLPYPDITT
;
A
#
# COMPACT_ATOMS: atom_id res chain seq x y z
N MET A 1 3.79 2.53 -15.10
CA MET A 1 3.23 2.54 -13.73
C MET A 1 2.14 1.51 -13.64
N SER A 2 2.25 0.56 -12.71
CA SER A 2 1.23 -0.46 -12.53
C SER A 2 0.46 -0.18 -11.24
N LYS A 3 -0.61 0.62 -11.35
CA LYS A 3 -1.62 0.77 -10.29
C LYS A 3 -2.07 -0.59 -9.77
N TYR A 4 -2.11 -1.59 -10.64
CA TYR A 4 -2.42 -2.96 -10.29
C TYR A 4 -1.40 -3.55 -9.29
N LEU A 5 -0.10 -3.51 -9.61
CA LEU A 5 0.93 -4.09 -8.75
C LEU A 5 1.00 -3.38 -7.39
N LEU A 6 0.89 -2.04 -7.39
CA LEU A 6 0.84 -1.24 -6.17
C LEU A 6 -0.30 -1.67 -5.25
N ASN A 7 -1.51 -1.78 -5.80
CA ASN A 7 -2.68 -2.19 -5.04
C ASN A 7 -2.63 -3.66 -4.61
N LYS A 8 -1.96 -4.53 -5.39
CA LYS A 8 -1.72 -5.92 -4.97
C LYS A 8 -0.78 -6.01 -3.79
N PHE A 9 0.29 -5.22 -3.76
CA PHE A 9 1.15 -5.13 -2.59
C PHE A 9 0.36 -4.72 -1.35
N LEU A 10 -0.33 -3.58 -1.42
CA LEU A 10 -1.10 -3.05 -0.29
C LEU A 10 -2.14 -4.06 0.21
N PHE A 11 -2.89 -4.67 -0.71
CA PHE A 11 -3.86 -5.71 -0.38
C PHE A 11 -3.19 -6.92 0.29
N THR A 12 -2.07 -7.42 -0.24
CA THR A 12 -1.40 -8.60 0.33
C THR A 12 -0.86 -8.34 1.72
N ILE A 13 -0.24 -7.17 1.96
CA ILE A 13 0.25 -6.82 3.30
C ILE A 13 -0.92 -6.69 4.28
N ASP A 14 -1.98 -5.98 3.90
CA ASP A 14 -3.14 -5.70 4.77
C ASP A 14 -4.02 -6.92 5.11
N ARG A 15 -3.74 -8.10 4.55
CA ARG A 15 -4.51 -9.32 4.81
C ARG A 15 -3.82 -10.31 5.75
N ASP A 16 -2.57 -10.04 6.13
CA ASP A 16 -1.76 -10.94 6.94
C ASP A 16 -1.08 -10.14 8.07
N PRO A 17 -1.46 -10.35 9.34
CA PRO A 17 -0.85 -9.64 10.47
C PRO A 17 0.68 -9.78 10.52
N GLU A 18 1.23 -10.92 10.11
CA GLU A 18 2.69 -11.11 10.11
C GLU A 18 3.36 -10.24 9.04
N LEU A 19 2.71 -10.04 7.89
CA LEU A 19 3.20 -9.14 6.86
C LEU A 19 3.04 -7.67 7.26
N VAL A 20 1.98 -7.31 7.99
CA VAL A 20 1.81 -5.96 8.56
C VAL A 20 2.97 -5.64 9.51
N GLU A 21 3.27 -6.52 10.47
CA GLU A 21 4.38 -6.30 11.39
C GLU A 21 5.72 -6.25 10.66
N ARG A 22 5.97 -7.18 9.72
CA ARG A 22 7.18 -7.18 8.90
C ARG A 22 7.34 -5.85 8.13
N TYR A 23 6.28 -5.36 7.52
CA TYR A 23 6.29 -4.11 6.76
C TYR A 23 6.53 -2.89 7.67
N ARG A 24 5.98 -2.92 8.89
CA ARG A 24 6.22 -1.88 9.89
C ARG A 24 7.68 -1.83 10.34
N GLU A 25 8.28 -2.99 10.60
CA GLU A 25 9.64 -3.11 11.13
C GLU A 25 10.72 -2.84 10.07
N ASP A 26 10.52 -3.34 8.85
CA ASP A 26 11.44 -3.18 7.74
C ASP A 26 10.67 -2.92 6.43
N PRO A 27 10.21 -1.67 6.20
CA PRO A 27 9.39 -1.35 5.04
C PRO A 27 10.14 -1.55 3.73
N ARG A 28 11.39 -1.07 3.65
CA ARG A 28 12.20 -1.15 2.43
C ARG A 28 12.58 -2.60 2.09
N GLY A 29 12.98 -3.39 3.10
CA GLY A 29 13.28 -4.80 2.90
C GLY A 29 12.03 -5.62 2.59
N THR A 30 10.87 -5.26 3.15
CA THR A 30 9.59 -5.89 2.80
C THR A 30 9.17 -5.60 1.37
N VAL A 31 9.28 -4.36 0.89
CA VAL A 31 9.00 -4.00 -0.51
C VAL A 31 9.90 -4.79 -1.46
N THR A 32 11.21 -4.78 -1.18
CA THR A 32 12.22 -5.48 -1.99
C THR A 32 11.96 -6.99 -2.04
N TRP A 33 11.71 -7.61 -0.88
CA TRP A 33 11.40 -9.03 -0.79
C TRP A 33 10.09 -9.39 -1.48
N TRP A 34 9.04 -8.59 -1.27
CA TRP A 34 7.73 -8.87 -1.84
C TRP A 34 7.77 -8.79 -3.36
N GLU A 35 8.42 -7.77 -3.91
CA GLU A 35 8.58 -7.62 -5.36
C GLU A 35 9.35 -8.81 -5.96
N ALA A 36 10.42 -9.27 -5.29
CA ALA A 36 11.25 -10.35 -5.80
C ALA A 36 10.68 -11.77 -5.60
N GLN A 37 9.86 -11.99 -4.55
CA GLN A 37 9.45 -13.33 -4.12
C GLN A 37 7.93 -13.56 -4.14
N ARG A 38 7.12 -12.52 -4.02
CA ARG A 38 5.66 -12.64 -3.87
C ARG A 38 4.89 -12.14 -5.09
N ALA A 39 5.36 -11.08 -5.74
CA ALA A 39 4.69 -10.49 -6.89
C ALA A 39 4.36 -11.53 -7.98
N ASN A 40 5.32 -12.38 -8.34
CA ASN A 40 5.17 -13.35 -9.42
C ASN A 40 4.12 -14.43 -9.12
N VAL A 41 4.11 -14.91 -7.87
CA VAL A 41 3.13 -15.89 -7.40
C VAL A 41 1.72 -15.31 -7.49
N ILE A 42 1.55 -14.05 -7.07
CA ILE A 42 0.25 -13.35 -7.09
C ILE A 42 -0.19 -13.04 -8.53
N LEU A 43 0.77 -12.82 -9.43
CA LEU A 43 0.55 -12.64 -10.86
C LEU A 43 0.34 -13.96 -11.61
N ASN A 44 0.25 -15.08 -10.89
CA ASN A 44 0.03 -16.42 -11.43
C ASN A 44 1.10 -16.85 -12.45
N LEU A 45 2.34 -16.44 -12.23
CA LEU A 45 3.48 -16.95 -13.00
C LEU A 45 3.91 -18.33 -12.48
N PRO A 46 4.46 -19.19 -13.35
CA PRO A 46 5.08 -20.44 -12.92
C PRO A 46 6.17 -20.19 -11.86
N GLU A 47 6.28 -21.03 -10.84
CA GLU A 47 7.23 -20.84 -9.73
C GLU A 47 8.70 -20.75 -10.17
N GLY A 48 9.05 -21.36 -11.30
CA GLY A 48 10.39 -21.27 -11.89
C GLY A 48 10.72 -19.91 -12.52
N GLU A 49 9.72 -19.04 -12.72
CA GLU A 49 9.87 -17.73 -13.35
C GLU A 49 10.04 -16.62 -12.29
N ARG A 50 11.26 -16.10 -12.21
CA ARG A 50 11.67 -15.12 -11.20
C ARG A 50 11.47 -13.67 -11.63
N SER A 51 11.02 -13.42 -12.86
CA SER A 51 10.79 -12.07 -13.39
C SER A 51 9.41 -11.93 -14.00
N THR A 52 8.84 -10.73 -13.96
CA THR A 52 7.60 -10.37 -14.65
C THR A 52 7.81 -9.07 -15.41
N TRP A 53 6.92 -8.78 -16.37
CA TRP A 53 6.87 -7.46 -17.02
C TRP A 53 6.42 -6.34 -16.08
N GLN A 54 5.78 -6.68 -14.95
CA GLN A 54 5.38 -5.76 -13.91
C GLN A 54 6.49 -5.64 -12.85
N GLN A 55 6.89 -4.40 -12.58
CA GLN A 55 7.83 -4.01 -11.55
C GLN A 55 7.41 -2.64 -11.05
N PHE A 56 7.73 -2.33 -9.79
CA PHE A 56 7.57 -0.98 -9.30
C PHE A 56 8.48 -0.02 -10.05
N THR A 57 8.02 1.21 -10.22
CA THR A 57 8.91 2.33 -10.52
C THR A 57 9.72 2.69 -9.27
N ASP A 58 10.80 3.46 -9.43
CA ASP A 58 11.57 3.93 -8.28
C ASP A 58 10.73 4.83 -7.36
N GLU A 59 9.80 5.60 -7.94
CA GLU A 59 8.85 6.44 -7.21
C GLU A 59 7.84 5.61 -6.40
N GLU A 60 7.29 4.54 -6.99
CA GLU A 60 6.41 3.60 -6.31
C GLU A 60 7.16 2.87 -5.17
N ARG A 61 8.40 2.41 -5.41
CA ARG A 61 9.23 1.78 -4.37
C ARG A 61 9.51 2.72 -3.21
N GLU A 62 9.87 3.97 -3.50
CA GLU A 62 10.20 4.91 -2.45
C GLU A 62 8.96 5.24 -1.61
N ALA A 63 7.83 5.54 -2.25
CA ALA A 63 6.58 5.83 -1.55
C ALA A 63 6.15 4.67 -0.63
N LEU A 64 6.32 3.41 -1.07
CA LEU A 64 6.09 2.24 -0.22
C LEU A 64 7.13 2.14 0.89
N ALA A 65 8.42 2.21 0.56
CA ALA A 65 9.52 2.04 1.51
C ALA A 65 9.56 3.11 2.63
N THR A 66 8.94 4.26 2.42
CA THR A 66 8.84 5.35 3.40
C THR A 66 7.44 5.55 3.96
N HIS A 67 6.48 4.66 3.65
CA HIS A 67 5.09 4.80 4.08
C HIS A 67 4.43 6.13 3.69
N ASP A 68 4.82 6.72 2.55
CA ASP A 68 4.27 7.99 2.07
C ASP A 68 2.88 7.77 1.46
N TYR A 69 1.87 7.64 2.32
CA TYR A 69 0.50 7.39 1.89
C TYR A 69 -0.15 8.53 1.12
N VAL A 70 0.38 9.76 1.21
CA VAL A 70 -0.06 10.87 0.34
C VAL A 70 0.45 10.61 -1.07
N LYS A 71 1.73 10.27 -1.20
CA LYS A 71 2.32 9.92 -2.49
C LYS A 71 1.72 8.66 -3.09
N LEU A 72 1.47 7.63 -2.28
CA LEU A 72 0.79 6.41 -2.75
C LEU A 72 -0.60 6.74 -3.32
N PHE A 73 -1.33 7.67 -2.71
CA PHE A 73 -2.62 8.15 -3.22
C PHE A 73 -2.46 8.83 -4.60
N GLU A 74 -1.48 9.73 -4.76
CA GLU A 74 -1.13 10.34 -6.06
C GLU A 74 -0.83 9.29 -7.14
N LEU A 75 -0.13 8.23 -6.76
CA LEU A 75 0.27 7.13 -7.66
C LEU A 75 -0.89 6.17 -7.97
N GLY A 76 -2.07 6.38 -7.40
CA GLY A 76 -3.29 5.61 -7.68
C GLY A 76 -3.48 4.40 -6.76
N ALA A 77 -2.92 4.43 -5.55
CA ALA A 77 -3.30 3.49 -4.50
C ALA A 77 -4.79 3.64 -4.14
N HIS A 78 -5.43 2.53 -3.84
CA HIS A 78 -6.84 2.47 -3.51
C HIS A 78 -7.06 2.99 -2.10
N ASN A 79 -7.90 4.03 -1.98
CA ASN A 79 -8.12 4.79 -0.75
C ASN A 79 -8.43 3.93 0.48
N PHE A 80 -9.23 2.87 0.29
CA PHE A 80 -9.58 1.97 1.38
C PHE A 80 -8.39 1.11 1.82
N LEU A 81 -7.58 0.61 0.87
CA LEU A 81 -6.42 -0.23 1.19
C LEU A 81 -5.34 0.56 1.92
N THR A 82 -5.10 1.80 1.50
CA THR A 82 -4.19 2.69 2.22
C THR A 82 -4.74 2.99 3.61
N LEU A 83 -6.00 3.38 3.74
CA LEU A 83 -6.59 3.70 5.05
C LEU A 83 -6.49 2.53 6.03
N THR A 84 -6.94 1.34 5.66
CA THR A 84 -6.95 0.18 6.58
C THR A 84 -5.56 -0.27 6.97
N LEU A 85 -4.65 -0.36 5.99
CA LEU A 85 -3.27 -0.76 6.25
C LEU A 85 -2.58 0.22 7.18
N PHE A 86 -2.69 1.53 6.91
CA PHE A 86 -1.97 2.52 7.71
C PHE A 86 -2.57 2.74 9.11
N ILE A 87 -3.87 2.48 9.30
CA ILE A 87 -4.45 2.33 10.65
C ILE A 87 -3.78 1.15 11.37
N ALA A 88 -3.72 -0.02 10.73
CA ALA A 88 -3.12 -1.22 11.33
C ALA A 88 -1.64 -1.01 11.69
N LEU A 89 -0.90 -0.28 10.85
CA LEU A 89 0.49 0.08 11.12
C LEU A 89 0.56 1.07 12.28
N PHE A 90 -0.12 2.22 12.22
CA PHE A 90 0.27 3.38 13.02
C PHE A 90 -0.70 3.77 14.14
N GLU A 91 -1.95 3.34 14.13
CA GLU A 91 -2.95 3.82 15.12
C GLU A 91 -2.51 3.54 16.56
N ARG A 92 -1.83 2.40 16.78
CA ARG A 92 -1.28 2.03 18.10
C ARG A 92 -0.20 2.97 18.64
N ASP A 93 0.35 3.86 17.81
CA ASP A 93 1.35 4.86 18.21
C ASP A 93 0.69 6.17 18.71
N TYR A 94 -0.63 6.32 18.57
CA TYR A 94 -1.37 7.49 19.03
C TYR A 94 -1.94 7.26 20.43
N ALA A 95 -1.92 8.30 21.26
CA ALA A 95 -2.45 8.25 22.63
C ALA A 95 -3.98 8.28 22.67
N GLU A 96 -4.60 9.00 21.74
CA GLU A 96 -6.05 9.16 21.65
C GLU A 96 -6.63 8.29 20.54
N PRO A 97 -7.86 7.75 20.70
CA PRO A 97 -8.55 7.03 19.64
C PRO A 97 -8.71 7.88 18.38
N LEU A 98 -8.63 7.23 17.22
CA LEU A 98 -8.74 7.82 15.89
C LEU A 98 -7.60 8.78 15.53
N GLY A 99 -6.50 8.77 16.28
CA GLY A 99 -5.39 9.70 16.12
C GLY A 99 -4.81 9.66 14.71
N PHE A 100 -4.53 8.47 14.19
CA PHE A 100 -3.99 8.32 12.84
C PHE A 100 -5.02 8.74 11.76
N GLN A 101 -6.29 8.42 11.96
CA GLN A 101 -7.38 8.70 11.03
C GLN A 101 -7.55 10.22 10.85
N PHE A 102 -7.47 11.00 11.94
CA PHE A 102 -7.48 12.45 11.86
C PHE A 102 -6.25 13.01 11.15
N GLU A 103 -5.05 12.46 11.39
CA GLU A 103 -3.86 12.83 10.62
C GLU A 103 -4.03 12.55 9.12
N TYR A 104 -4.49 11.34 8.80
CA TYR A 104 -4.70 10.88 7.43
C TYR A 104 -5.68 11.79 6.68
N ALA A 105 -6.81 12.10 7.32
CA ALA A 105 -7.80 13.04 6.78
C ALA A 105 -7.20 14.44 6.55
N ARG A 106 -6.43 14.97 7.51
CA ARG A 106 -5.79 16.28 7.39
C ARG A 106 -4.78 16.33 6.23
N LYS A 107 -3.96 15.30 6.07
CA LYS A 107 -2.94 15.25 5.01
C LYS A 107 -3.57 15.13 3.61
N LEU A 108 -4.67 14.41 3.49
CA LEU A 108 -5.37 14.22 2.22
C LEU A 108 -6.50 15.24 1.96
N GLN A 109 -6.69 16.26 2.81
CA GLN A 109 -7.79 17.23 2.69
C GLN A 109 -7.85 18.00 1.36
N HIS A 110 -6.74 18.04 0.63
CA HIS A 110 -6.63 18.69 -0.68
C HIS A 110 -7.16 17.81 -1.83
N TRP A 111 -7.40 16.53 -1.58
CA TRP A 111 -7.99 15.62 -2.54
C TRP A 111 -9.52 15.72 -2.53
N SER A 112 -10.08 15.78 -3.73
CA SER A 112 -11.50 15.58 -3.97
C SER A 112 -11.66 14.41 -4.93
N LEU A 113 -12.49 13.45 -4.54
CA LEU A 113 -12.89 12.35 -5.41
C LEU A 113 -14.31 12.61 -5.90
N PRO A 114 -14.63 12.24 -7.15
CA PRO A 114 -16.01 12.31 -7.61
C PRO A 114 -16.88 11.47 -6.68
N TYR A 115 -17.99 12.05 -6.24
CA TYR A 115 -19.00 11.27 -5.53
C TYR A 115 -19.49 10.17 -6.47
N PRO A 116 -19.56 8.90 -6.03
CA PRO A 116 -20.04 7.82 -6.88
C PRO A 116 -21.43 8.17 -7.41
N ASP A 117 -21.56 8.24 -8.73
CA ASP A 117 -22.86 8.37 -9.35
C ASP A 117 -23.55 6.99 -9.29
N ILE A 118 -24.67 6.95 -8.58
CA ILE A 118 -25.50 5.75 -8.42
C ILE A 118 -26.71 5.78 -9.35
N THR A 119 -26.79 6.75 -10.27
CA THR A 119 -27.81 6.76 -11.30
C THR A 119 -27.45 5.73 -12.38
N THR A 120 -28.39 4.82 -12.62
CA THR A 120 -28.33 3.76 -13.64
C THR A 120 -29.30 4.06 -14.76
#